data_AF-A0A8K0S5S2-F1
#
_entry.id   AF-A0A8K0S5S2-F1
#
_cell.length_a   1.000
_cell.length_b   1.000
_cell.length_c   1.000
_cell.angle_alpha   90.00
_cell.angle_beta   90.00
_cell.angle_gamma   90.00
#
_symmetry.space_group_name_H-M   'P 1'
#
loop_
_entity.id
_entity.type
_entity.pdbx_description
1 polymer ?
#
loop_
_entity_poly.entity_id
_entity_poly.type
_entity_poly.pdbx_seq_one_letter_code
_entity_poly.pdbx_strand_id
1 'polypeptide(L)'
;MDNQLMTRVPLEPALIRRFYIPLLLLVCLPAMCPFRRVSECPLSEASTSLQPLFQAFVSKIAFLCCTEPGSSTISACTVLQLPDRVQYVFGFNQRNRSQLETVQLGITKILWLFGTRSGQDKKTDDQIRTEALSASLEVSECRVGSYLKALTDSLQHCLLACMRDATGDDNPIRAELLNLFEKLKSCLSNHDATLNVTKLRVNHSALPDLISFLNRLFKSDNLHHIRARLARGDDLGSTTYWSDFTHVAGRLQSYKRAADVIFSVSKVWPRLFLDFQVCMIPSSSETPKILKGKPLTAEDISRKITSNQNSLLRFQEQLQYLSVHNLDTKIAELWHDDPRPIVHAEVLVHSWLENSEGGIRPERFFNRWKFIGSSKPPCKLCSYFFDEHPGDVQVRPSHQNVYFRWRMPDIYEHQGEEARMIRMNVMDRIKTRVGADIARIMSERLSDGRPHDSSAYTTLQQHGDIPGPHDSPYSVEATALLLDSTYISGLPDERIDENDGEILLFRGRSSTNKSLPGRLP
;
A
#
# COMPACT_ATOMS: atom_id res chain seq x y z
N MET A 1 -22.01 -0.04 13.05
CA MET A 1 -22.65 -1.23 13.63
C MET A 1 -21.58 -1.98 14.41
N ASP A 2 -21.79 -2.22 15.70
CA ASP A 2 -20.87 -3.02 16.50
C ASP A 2 -21.03 -4.50 16.13
N ASN A 3 -20.02 -5.06 15.46
CA ASN A 3 -19.96 -6.48 15.04
C ASN A 3 -19.96 -7.49 16.22
N GLN A 4 -20.14 -7.04 17.46
CA GLN A 4 -20.05 -7.87 18.66
C GLN A 4 -21.30 -8.73 18.91
N LEU A 5 -22.42 -8.46 18.22
CA LEU A 5 -23.68 -9.21 18.38
C LEU A 5 -24.03 -10.11 17.17
N MET A 6 -23.17 -10.18 16.15
CA MET A 6 -23.48 -10.92 14.92
C MET A 6 -22.71 -12.24 14.82
N THR A 7 -23.46 -13.33 14.57
CA THR A 7 -22.88 -14.67 14.39
C THR A 7 -22.11 -14.74 13.07
N ARG A 8 -20.81 -15.01 13.16
CA ARG A 8 -19.92 -15.20 12.01
C ARG A 8 -20.14 -16.57 11.39
N VAL A 9 -20.30 -16.63 10.07
CA VAL A 9 -20.37 -17.87 9.30
C VAL A 9 -18.96 -18.48 9.18
N PRO A 10 -18.70 -19.64 9.82
CA PRO A 10 -17.38 -20.26 9.77
C PRO A 10 -17.04 -20.71 8.34
N LEU A 11 -15.75 -20.68 8.01
CA LEU A 11 -15.27 -21.32 6.79
C LEU A 11 -15.18 -22.83 6.99
N GLU A 12 -15.54 -23.59 5.96
CA GLU A 12 -15.41 -25.05 6.01
C GLU A 12 -13.94 -25.47 6.18
N PRO A 13 -13.64 -26.43 7.08
CA PRO A 13 -12.27 -26.90 7.30
C PRO A 13 -11.57 -27.40 6.03
N ALA A 14 -12.32 -27.97 5.09
CA ALA A 14 -11.79 -28.41 3.79
C ALA A 14 -11.32 -27.22 2.95
N LEU A 15 -12.09 -26.14 2.88
CA LEU A 15 -11.75 -24.93 2.13
C LEU A 15 -10.52 -24.22 2.74
N ILE A 16 -10.47 -24.12 4.06
CA ILE A 16 -9.31 -23.59 4.80
C ILE A 16 -8.04 -24.35 4.39
N ARG A 17 -8.05 -25.69 4.45
CA ARG A 17 -6.89 -26.51 4.08
C ARG A 17 -6.50 -26.34 2.61
N ARG A 18 -7.48 -26.27 1.70
CA ARG A 18 -7.23 -26.11 0.27
C ARG A 18 -6.58 -24.76 -0.08
N PHE A 19 -6.81 -23.72 0.72
CA PHE A 19 -6.26 -22.39 0.49
C PHE A 19 -4.92 -22.16 1.19
N TYR A 20 -4.84 -22.44 2.50
CA TYR A 20 -3.66 -22.09 3.29
C TYR A 20 -2.46 -23.00 3.06
N ILE A 21 -2.69 -24.25 2.64
CA ILE A 21 -1.58 -25.18 2.40
C ILE A 21 -0.74 -24.78 1.17
N PRO A 22 -1.31 -24.48 -0.01
CA PRO A 22 -0.55 -23.89 -1.11
C PRO A 22 0.10 -22.55 -0.74
N LEU A 23 -0.63 -21.70 0.00
CA LEU A 23 -0.12 -20.39 0.41
C LEU A 23 1.16 -20.50 1.26
N LEU A 24 1.27 -21.54 2.09
CA LEU A 24 2.46 -21.81 2.90
C LEU A 24 3.71 -21.94 2.02
N LEU A 25 3.62 -22.74 0.95
CA LEU A 25 4.71 -22.90 0.00
C LEU A 25 5.03 -21.58 -0.70
N LEU A 26 4.02 -20.83 -1.18
CA LEU A 26 4.22 -19.55 -1.84
C LEU A 26 4.95 -18.52 -0.95
N VAL A 27 4.67 -18.49 0.36
CA VAL A 27 5.32 -17.58 1.31
C VAL A 27 6.78 -17.96 1.56
N CYS A 28 7.12 -19.25 1.51
CA CYS A 28 8.48 -19.73 1.75
C CYS A 28 9.41 -19.61 0.53
N LEU A 29 8.87 -19.67 -0.69
CA LEU A 29 9.66 -19.64 -1.93
C LEU A 29 10.56 -18.41 -2.12
N PRO A 30 10.16 -17.18 -1.76
CA PRO A 30 11.01 -16.00 -1.86
C PRO A 30 12.35 -16.09 -1.11
N ALA A 31 12.46 -16.93 -0.08
CA ALA A 31 13.72 -17.13 0.61
C ALA A 31 14.72 -17.98 -0.21
N MET A 32 14.25 -18.69 -1.24
CA MET A 32 15.02 -19.67 -2.01
C MET A 32 15.38 -19.19 -3.43
N CYS A 33 14.76 -18.11 -3.91
CA CYS A 33 14.95 -17.60 -5.26
C CYS A 33 15.13 -16.07 -5.23
N PRO A 34 16.01 -15.51 -6.08
CA PRO A 34 16.16 -14.07 -6.18
C PRO A 34 14.84 -13.43 -6.65
N PHE A 35 14.63 -12.17 -6.24
CA PHE A 35 13.49 -11.40 -6.70
C PHE A 35 13.67 -11.03 -8.17
N ARG A 36 12.59 -11.15 -8.94
CA ARG A 36 12.51 -10.63 -10.30
C ARG A 36 12.82 -9.14 -10.26
N ARG A 37 13.72 -8.69 -11.14
CA ARG A 37 13.91 -7.25 -11.39
C ARG A 37 12.59 -6.72 -11.92
N VAL A 38 11.89 -5.94 -11.10
CA VAL A 38 10.69 -5.24 -11.56
C VAL A 38 11.20 -4.16 -12.50
N SER A 39 11.08 -4.39 -13.82
CA SER A 39 11.09 -3.27 -14.77
C SER A 39 10.08 -2.27 -14.26
N GLU A 40 10.54 -1.05 -14.04
CA GLU A 40 9.69 0.06 -13.60
C GLU A 40 8.44 0.02 -14.46
N CYS A 41 7.28 -0.20 -13.82
CA CYS A 41 6.04 -0.01 -14.52
C CYS A 41 6.04 1.49 -14.84
N PRO A 42 6.12 1.90 -16.12
CA PRO A 42 6.03 3.32 -16.44
C PRO A 42 4.70 3.76 -15.85
N LEU A 43 4.75 4.56 -14.78
CA LEU A 43 3.54 5.23 -14.34
C LEU A 43 3.08 5.98 -15.57
N SER A 44 1.87 5.62 -16.01
CA SER A 44 1.13 6.27 -17.06
C SER A 44 1.49 7.74 -17.10
N GLU A 45 1.90 8.18 -18.28
CA GLU A 45 2.14 9.56 -18.67
C GLU A 45 1.26 10.51 -17.86
N ALA A 46 1.87 11.61 -17.39
CA ALA A 46 1.27 12.66 -16.58
C ALA A 46 -0.16 12.99 -17.06
N SER A 47 -1.14 12.26 -16.51
CA SER A 47 -2.51 12.54 -16.85
C SER A 47 -2.87 13.84 -16.16
N THR A 48 -3.32 14.81 -16.93
CA THR A 48 -3.95 16.06 -16.49
C THR A 48 -5.25 15.83 -15.69
N SER A 49 -5.51 14.60 -15.24
CA SER A 49 -6.73 14.22 -14.54
C SER A 49 -6.59 14.46 -13.04
N LEU A 50 -7.67 14.91 -12.41
CA LEU A 50 -7.71 15.16 -10.96
C LEU A 50 -7.72 13.85 -10.13
N GLN A 51 -8.07 12.72 -10.76
CA GLN A 51 -8.23 11.44 -10.06
C GLN A 51 -6.92 10.90 -9.44
N PRO A 52 -5.76 10.86 -10.13
CA PRO A 52 -4.48 10.49 -9.52
C PRO A 52 -4.07 11.37 -8.34
N LEU A 53 -4.35 12.68 -8.39
CA LEU A 53 -4.10 13.58 -7.27
C LEU A 53 -4.94 13.19 -6.06
N PHE A 54 -6.22 12.87 -6.27
CA PHE A 54 -7.09 12.37 -5.21
C PHE A 54 -6.64 11.00 -4.68
N GLN A 55 -6.28 10.05 -5.55
CA GLN A 55 -5.79 8.74 -5.13
C GLN A 55 -4.49 8.85 -4.31
N ALA A 56 -3.59 9.75 -4.72
CA ALA A 56 -2.39 10.07 -3.96
C ALA A 56 -2.75 10.64 -2.59
N PHE A 57 -3.70 11.57 -2.52
CA PHE A 57 -4.21 12.14 -1.28
C PHE A 57 -4.77 11.09 -0.31
N VAL A 58 -5.71 10.25 -0.75
CA VAL A 58 -6.29 9.19 0.10
C VAL A 58 -5.21 8.26 0.63
N SER A 59 -4.24 7.91 -0.20
CA SER A 59 -3.11 7.06 0.18
C SER A 59 -2.14 7.76 1.16
N LYS A 60 -1.95 9.07 1.02
CA LYS A 60 -1.11 9.88 1.92
C LYS A 60 -1.76 10.08 3.29
N ILE A 61 -3.07 10.29 3.34
CA ILE A 61 -3.80 10.30 4.62
C ILE A 61 -3.70 8.93 5.29
N ALA A 62 -3.93 7.83 4.55
CA ALA A 62 -3.73 6.50 5.11
C ALA A 62 -2.30 6.33 5.66
N PHE A 63 -1.28 6.77 4.91
CA PHE A 63 0.12 6.77 5.34
C PHE A 63 0.36 7.49 6.68
N LEU A 64 -0.24 8.67 6.89
CA LEU A 64 -0.12 9.44 8.14
C LEU A 64 -0.77 8.74 9.34
N CYS A 65 -1.80 7.92 9.11
CA CYS A 65 -2.46 7.15 10.18
C CYS A 65 -1.68 5.90 10.60
N CYS A 66 -0.67 5.47 9.83
CA CYS A 66 0.19 4.36 10.21
C CYS A 66 1.30 4.88 11.14
N THR A 67 1.01 4.97 12.45
CA THR A 67 1.87 5.69 13.41
C THR A 67 2.93 4.86 14.12
N GLU A 68 2.93 3.54 13.92
CA GLU A 68 3.86 2.60 14.55
C GLU A 68 4.60 1.79 13.48
N PRO A 69 5.85 1.34 13.75
CA PRO A 69 6.56 0.44 12.85
C PRO A 69 5.89 -0.94 12.77
N GLY A 70 6.15 -1.67 11.68
CA GLY A 70 5.69 -3.05 11.50
C GLY A 70 4.51 -3.21 10.56
N SER A 71 4.07 -4.46 10.39
CA SER A 71 2.97 -4.86 9.50
C SER A 71 1.61 -4.95 10.20
N SER A 72 1.58 -4.88 11.54
CA SER A 72 0.34 -4.87 12.32
C SER A 72 -0.41 -3.54 12.23
N THR A 73 0.28 -2.44 11.91
CA THR A 73 -0.27 -1.08 11.98
C THR A 73 -0.57 -0.49 10.61
N ILE A 74 -0.55 -1.32 9.56
CA ILE A 74 -0.99 -0.93 8.22
C ILE A 74 -2.41 -0.41 8.31
N SER A 75 -2.64 0.65 7.55
CA SER A 75 -3.85 1.44 7.53
C SER A 75 -4.34 1.59 6.09
N ALA A 76 -5.65 1.62 5.94
CA ALA A 76 -6.34 1.92 4.70
C ALA A 76 -7.40 3.01 4.95
N CYS A 77 -7.72 3.76 3.91
CA CYS A 77 -8.66 4.87 3.95
C CYS A 77 -9.50 4.90 2.66
N THR A 78 -10.76 5.26 2.80
CA THR A 78 -11.58 5.75 1.69
C THR A 78 -12.28 7.05 2.08
N VAL A 79 -12.73 7.81 1.08
CA VAL A 79 -13.46 9.07 1.28
C VAL A 79 -14.84 8.94 0.65
N LEU A 80 -15.85 9.04 1.51
CA LEU A 80 -17.24 8.94 1.13
C LEU A 80 -17.89 10.32 1.06
N GLN A 81 -18.84 10.46 0.15
CA GLN A 81 -19.74 11.59 0.04
C GLN A 81 -21.03 11.27 0.81
N LEU A 82 -21.27 11.99 1.91
CA LEU A 82 -22.57 12.06 2.55
C LEU A 82 -23.35 13.26 1.99
N PRO A 83 -24.67 13.40 2.22
CA PRO A 83 -25.45 14.52 1.68
C PRO A 83 -24.85 15.89 1.99
N ASP A 84 -24.42 16.12 3.24
CA ASP A 84 -24.00 17.46 3.70
C ASP A 84 -22.50 17.58 3.94
N ARG A 85 -21.76 16.46 3.91
CA ARG A 85 -20.35 16.42 4.32
C ARG A 85 -19.59 15.26 3.71
N VAL A 86 -18.28 15.26 3.86
CA VAL A 86 -17.44 14.11 3.53
C VAL A 86 -17.16 13.27 4.77
N GLN A 87 -17.02 11.95 4.58
CA GLN A 87 -16.62 11.02 5.62
C GLN A 87 -15.34 10.30 5.22
N TYR A 88 -14.32 10.40 6.06
CA TYR A 88 -13.11 9.58 5.97
C TYR A 88 -13.31 8.30 6.75
N VAL A 89 -13.17 7.15 6.10
CA VAL A 89 -13.33 5.84 6.73
C VAL A 89 -11.99 5.14 6.75
N PHE A 90 -11.51 4.79 7.94
CA PHE A 90 -10.22 4.14 8.15
C PHE A 90 -10.36 2.72 8.68
N GLY A 91 -9.51 1.82 8.18
CA GLY A 91 -9.31 0.48 8.72
C GLY A 91 -7.85 0.23 9.01
N PHE A 92 -7.58 -0.68 9.95
CA PHE A 92 -6.22 -1.06 10.36
C PHE A 92 -6.10 -2.57 10.48
N ASN A 93 -4.92 -3.11 10.17
CA ASN A 93 -4.61 -4.52 10.37
C ASN A 93 -4.88 -4.95 11.82
N GLN A 94 -4.26 -4.26 12.78
CA GLN A 94 -4.45 -4.46 14.22
C GLN A 94 -4.24 -3.15 14.99
N ARG A 95 -5.30 -2.67 15.65
CA ARG A 95 -5.25 -1.61 16.68
C ARG A 95 -6.33 -1.80 17.73
N ASN A 96 -6.00 -1.43 18.96
CA ASN A 96 -6.98 -1.33 20.03
C ASN A 96 -7.74 0.01 19.99
N ARG A 97 -8.82 0.10 20.78
CA ARG A 97 -9.70 1.28 20.78
C ARG A 97 -9.00 2.59 21.13
N SER A 98 -8.15 2.60 22.17
CA SER A 98 -7.42 3.80 22.58
C SER A 98 -6.43 4.27 21.51
N GLN A 99 -5.76 3.33 20.84
CA GLN A 99 -4.90 3.63 19.69
C GLN A 99 -5.68 4.20 18.49
N LEU A 100 -6.91 3.74 18.25
CA LEU A 100 -7.78 4.28 17.19
C LEU A 100 -8.21 5.71 17.51
N GLU A 101 -8.63 5.98 18.75
CA GLU A 101 -9.03 7.32 19.22
C GLU A 101 -7.86 8.31 19.10
N THR A 102 -6.65 7.89 19.46
CA THR A 102 -5.44 8.72 19.34
C THR A 102 -5.14 9.08 17.88
N VAL A 103 -5.19 8.10 16.98
CA VAL A 103 -4.98 8.33 15.54
C VAL A 103 -6.09 9.20 14.96
N GLN A 104 -7.33 9.03 15.41
CA GLN A 104 -8.47 9.83 14.98
C GLN A 104 -8.29 11.30 15.33
N LEU A 105 -7.88 11.60 16.57
CA LEU A 105 -7.57 12.96 17.00
C LEU A 105 -6.43 13.55 16.16
N GLY A 106 -5.35 12.77 15.95
CA GLY A 106 -4.19 13.19 15.17
C GLY A 106 -4.54 13.54 13.73
N ILE A 107 -5.22 12.65 13.01
CA ILE A 107 -5.58 12.92 11.61
C ILE A 107 -6.61 14.03 11.47
N THR A 108 -7.55 14.13 12.41
CA THR A 108 -8.53 15.23 12.46
C THR A 108 -7.81 16.57 12.60
N LYS A 109 -6.87 16.70 13.55
CA LYS A 109 -6.03 17.90 13.73
C LYS A 109 -5.29 18.26 12.44
N ILE A 110 -4.67 17.29 11.77
CA ILE A 110 -3.93 17.52 10.52
C ILE A 110 -4.86 18.03 9.41
N LEU A 111 -6.04 17.43 9.22
CA LEU A 111 -7.00 17.86 8.20
C LEU A 111 -7.53 19.27 8.47
N TRP A 112 -7.82 19.61 9.74
CA TRP A 112 -8.28 20.95 10.12
C TRP A 112 -7.28 22.07 9.79
N LEU A 113 -5.96 21.81 9.86
CA LEU A 113 -4.94 22.80 9.49
C LEU A 113 -5.08 23.29 8.04
N PHE A 114 -5.67 22.49 7.16
CA PHE A 114 -5.90 22.85 5.76
C PHE A 114 -7.28 23.51 5.51
N GLY A 115 -8.21 23.40 6.46
CA GLY A 115 -9.55 23.99 6.38
C GLY A 115 -9.65 25.42 6.90
N THR A 116 -8.75 25.84 7.81
CA THR A 116 -8.80 27.12 8.55
C THR A 116 -8.36 28.37 7.75
N ARG A 117 -8.52 28.37 6.42
CA ARG A 117 -8.03 29.44 5.54
C ARG A 117 -8.85 30.75 5.57
N SER A 118 -10.00 30.76 6.25
CA SER A 118 -11.00 31.83 6.12
C SER A 118 -10.99 32.86 7.27
N GLY A 119 -9.89 33.00 8.02
CA GLY A 119 -9.78 33.94 9.15
C GLY A 119 -8.90 35.18 8.89
N GLN A 120 -9.01 36.19 9.77
CA GLN A 120 -8.23 37.45 9.74
C GLN A 120 -6.71 37.26 9.91
N ASP A 121 -6.26 36.08 10.33
CA ASP A 121 -4.86 35.70 10.49
C ASP A 121 -4.41 34.85 9.29
N LYS A 122 -4.05 35.50 8.18
CA LYS A 122 -3.66 34.82 6.94
C LYS A 122 -2.30 34.13 7.10
N LYS A 123 -2.31 32.89 7.59
CA LYS A 123 -1.12 32.03 7.53
C LYS A 123 -0.65 31.89 6.10
N THR A 124 0.66 32.00 5.89
CA THR A 124 1.24 31.76 4.56
C THR A 124 1.10 30.29 4.18
N ASP A 125 1.08 30.01 2.89
CA ASP A 125 0.98 28.64 2.39
C ASP A 125 2.14 27.74 2.90
N ASP A 126 3.33 28.33 3.13
CA ASP A 126 4.47 27.63 3.75
C ASP A 126 4.28 27.35 5.24
N GLN A 127 3.66 28.25 5.99
CA GLN A 127 3.34 28.03 7.41
C GLN A 127 2.38 26.85 7.56
N ILE A 128 1.32 26.77 6.74
CA ILE A 128 0.36 25.65 6.77
C ILE A 128 1.07 24.32 6.50
N ARG A 129 1.90 24.25 5.45
CA ARG A 129 2.67 23.03 5.12
C ARG A 129 3.61 22.63 6.24
N THR A 130 4.28 23.59 6.87
CA THR A 130 5.24 23.35 7.96
C THR A 130 4.53 22.86 9.22
N GLU A 131 3.43 23.49 9.62
CA GLU A 131 2.61 23.06 10.76
C GLU A 131 2.03 21.66 10.54
N ALA A 132 1.53 21.38 9.33
CA ALA A 132 1.00 20.07 8.99
C ALA A 132 2.09 18.99 8.98
N LEU A 133 3.29 19.31 8.51
CA LEU A 133 4.45 18.41 8.60
C LEU A 133 4.79 18.12 10.07
N SER A 134 4.91 19.14 10.92
CA SER A 134 5.21 18.97 12.34
C SER A 134 4.14 18.12 13.05
N ALA A 135 2.86 18.41 12.83
CA ALA A 135 1.75 17.62 13.40
C ALA A 135 1.77 16.16 12.91
N SER A 136 2.12 15.94 11.64
CA SER A 136 2.25 14.58 11.07
C SER A 136 3.37 13.77 11.74
N LEU A 137 4.49 14.42 12.05
CA LEU A 137 5.66 13.81 12.69
C LEU A 137 5.39 13.53 14.16
N GLU A 138 4.71 14.43 14.85
CA GLU A 138 4.28 14.28 16.24
C GLU A 138 3.37 13.05 16.39
N VAL A 139 2.33 12.95 15.56
CA VAL A 139 1.38 11.82 15.58
C VAL A 139 2.06 10.48 15.28
N SER A 140 3.15 10.49 14.52
CA SER A 140 3.89 9.30 14.10
C SER A 140 5.22 9.12 14.84
N GLU A 141 5.39 9.70 16.03
CA GLU A 141 6.66 9.74 16.76
C GLU A 141 7.34 8.37 16.87
N CYS A 142 6.60 7.32 17.25
CA CYS A 142 7.14 5.97 17.41
C CYS A 142 7.73 5.42 16.10
N ARG A 143 7.00 5.58 15.00
CA ARG A 143 7.44 5.16 13.67
C ARG A 143 8.58 6.02 13.14
N VAL A 144 8.53 7.33 13.35
CA VAL A 144 9.60 8.26 12.97
C VAL A 144 10.88 7.92 13.72
N GLY A 145 10.82 7.70 15.03
CA GLY A 145 11.99 7.30 15.83
C GLY A 145 12.64 6.00 15.33
N SER A 146 11.81 5.03 14.91
CA SER A 146 12.31 3.79 14.29
C SER A 146 13.03 4.04 12.96
N TYR A 147 12.52 4.97 12.14
CA TYR A 147 13.18 5.39 10.91
C TYR A 147 14.47 6.17 11.17
N LEU A 148 14.51 7.06 12.16
CA LEU A 148 15.73 7.77 12.50
C LEU A 148 16.83 6.81 12.94
N LYS A 149 16.51 5.80 13.76
CA LYS A 149 17.45 4.76 14.16
C LYS A 149 17.98 3.98 12.96
N ALA A 150 17.10 3.45 12.12
CA ALA A 150 17.50 2.69 10.93
C ALA A 150 18.29 3.54 9.92
N LEU A 151 17.98 4.84 9.81
CA LEU A 151 18.74 5.77 8.99
C LEU A 151 20.15 5.97 9.54
N THR A 152 20.30 6.11 10.87
CA THR A 152 21.62 6.22 11.52
C THR A 152 22.48 5.00 11.20
N ASP A 153 21.93 3.81 11.40
CA ASP A 153 22.66 2.55 11.20
C ASP A 153 23.09 2.38 9.74
N SER A 154 22.17 2.56 8.78
CA SER A 154 22.48 2.45 7.34
C SER A 154 23.45 3.53 6.86
N LEU A 155 23.32 4.76 7.35
CA LEU A 155 24.19 5.89 7.00
C LEU A 155 25.64 5.67 7.47
N GLN A 156 25.84 5.11 8.68
CA GLN A 156 27.18 4.74 9.16
C GLN A 156 27.87 3.75 8.22
N HIS A 157 27.14 2.72 7.78
CA HIS A 157 27.67 1.76 6.80
C HIS A 157 27.98 2.41 5.45
N CYS A 158 27.10 3.30 4.96
CA CYS A 158 27.35 4.06 3.72
C CYS A 158 28.62 4.92 3.82
N LEU A 159 28.83 5.60 4.95
CA LEU A 159 30.02 6.42 5.21
C LEU A 159 31.30 5.57 5.27
N LEU A 160 31.26 4.43 5.95
CA LEU A 160 32.39 3.49 6.00
C LEU A 160 32.75 2.94 4.61
N ALA A 161 31.75 2.64 3.78
CA ALA A 161 31.99 2.23 2.40
C ALA A 161 32.65 3.36 1.58
N CYS A 162 32.19 4.61 1.75
CA CYS A 162 32.84 5.77 1.12
C CYS A 162 34.31 5.93 1.53
N MET A 163 34.69 5.54 2.75
CA MET A 163 36.08 5.58 3.21
C MET A 163 36.96 4.51 2.55
N ARG A 164 36.40 3.32 2.29
CA ARG A 164 37.12 2.21 1.66
C ARG A 164 37.34 2.43 0.17
N ASP A 165 36.39 3.07 -0.50
CA ASP A 165 36.43 3.37 -1.93
C ASP A 165 37.25 4.64 -2.27
N ALA A 166 37.94 5.24 -1.29
CA ALA A 166 38.63 6.51 -1.45
C ALA A 166 39.89 6.40 -2.32
N THR A 167 39.71 6.39 -3.63
CA THR A 167 40.75 6.78 -4.59
C THR A 167 40.73 8.30 -4.74
N GLY A 168 41.61 8.99 -4.01
CA GLY A 168 42.21 10.27 -4.41
C GLY A 168 41.40 11.58 -4.38
N ASP A 169 40.07 11.58 -4.39
CA ASP A 169 39.27 12.83 -4.41
C ASP A 169 38.25 12.90 -3.27
N ASP A 170 38.12 14.09 -2.68
CA ASP A 170 37.08 14.48 -1.73
C ASP A 170 35.69 14.24 -2.35
N ASN A 171 35.13 13.06 -2.09
CA ASN A 171 33.85 12.66 -2.62
C ASN A 171 32.74 13.61 -2.11
N PRO A 172 32.10 14.44 -2.96
CA PRO A 172 31.10 15.42 -2.53
C PRO A 172 29.90 14.77 -1.82
N ILE A 173 29.60 13.51 -2.16
CA ILE A 173 28.56 12.71 -1.50
C ILE A 173 28.93 12.47 -0.03
N ARG A 174 30.21 12.20 0.28
CA ARG A 174 30.65 11.96 1.65
C ARG A 174 30.41 13.19 2.53
N ALA A 175 30.70 14.39 2.03
CA ALA A 175 30.45 15.63 2.75
C ALA A 175 28.95 15.82 3.04
N GLU A 176 28.07 15.54 2.07
CA GLU A 176 26.62 15.61 2.27
C GLU A 176 26.11 14.56 3.26
N LEU A 177 26.62 13.32 3.18
CA LEU A 177 26.25 12.25 4.11
C LEU A 177 26.73 12.55 5.54
N LEU A 178 27.89 13.19 5.72
CA LEU A 178 28.36 13.68 7.01
C LEU A 178 27.45 14.78 7.56
N ASN A 179 27.06 15.75 6.73
CA ASN A 179 26.12 16.81 7.14
C ASN A 179 24.75 16.22 7.53
N LEU A 180 24.26 15.24 6.77
CA LEU A 180 23.06 14.49 7.11
C LEU A 180 23.19 13.80 8.47
N PHE A 181 24.34 13.17 8.73
CA PHE A 181 24.61 12.49 9.98
C PHE A 181 24.59 13.44 11.18
N GLU A 182 25.17 14.63 11.05
CA GLU A 182 25.12 15.66 12.11
C GLU A 182 23.71 16.18 12.36
N LYS A 183 22.91 16.41 11.31
CA LYS A 183 21.49 16.77 11.45
C LYS A 183 20.65 15.65 12.07
N LEU A 184 21.01 14.40 11.80
CA LEU A 184 20.33 13.24 12.38
C LEU A 184 20.63 13.13 13.88
N LYS A 185 21.88 13.39 14.30
CA LYS A 185 22.25 13.46 15.72
C LYS A 185 21.47 14.55 16.46
N SER A 186 21.27 15.73 15.87
CA SER A 186 20.49 16.80 16.54
C SER A 186 19.00 16.43 16.71
N CYS A 187 18.49 15.49 15.92
CA CYS A 187 17.14 14.93 16.04
C CYS A 187 17.02 13.84 17.13
N LEU A 188 18.14 13.26 17.56
CA LEU A 188 18.20 12.17 18.55
C LEU A 188 18.84 12.69 19.84
N SER A 189 18.01 13.04 20.83
CA SER A 189 18.51 13.47 22.13
C SER A 189 18.69 12.28 23.07
N ASN A 190 19.82 12.22 23.77
CA ASN A 190 20.02 11.32 24.90
C ASN A 190 19.47 12.00 26.16
N HIS A 191 18.58 11.33 26.91
CA HIS A 191 18.24 11.74 28.27
C HIS A 191 18.54 10.60 29.25
N ASP A 192 19.13 10.99 30.37
CA ASP A 192 19.44 10.23 31.58
C ASP A 192 20.37 9.00 31.50
N ALA A 193 21.59 9.18 32.01
CA ALA A 193 22.49 8.12 32.44
C ALA A 193 22.15 7.58 33.84
N THR A 194 21.04 8.00 34.46
CA THR A 194 20.68 7.67 35.85
C THR A 194 19.84 6.40 35.99
N LEU A 195 19.27 5.90 34.89
CA LEU A 195 18.62 4.60 34.79
C LEU A 195 19.23 3.91 33.58
N ASN A 196 19.75 2.69 33.72
CA ASN A 196 20.49 1.92 32.70
C ASN A 196 19.68 1.54 31.43
N VAL A 197 18.79 2.42 30.95
CA VAL A 197 17.99 2.29 29.73
C VAL A 197 18.01 3.64 29.01
N THR A 198 18.96 3.84 28.09
CA THR A 198 19.00 4.99 27.18
C THR A 198 17.80 4.94 26.23
N LYS A 199 16.70 5.61 26.60
CA LYS A 199 15.55 5.77 25.70
C LYS A 199 15.79 7.00 24.83
N LEU A 200 16.20 6.78 23.58
CA LEU A 200 16.35 7.84 22.57
C LEU A 200 15.03 8.62 22.44
N ARG A 201 15.07 9.92 22.71
CA ARG A 201 13.92 10.81 22.51
C ARG A 201 14.07 11.57 21.19
N VAL A 202 12.99 11.71 20.44
CA VAL A 202 12.96 12.45 19.19
C VAL A 202 12.81 13.93 19.46
N ASN A 203 13.74 14.74 18.96
CA ASN A 203 13.68 16.19 19.02
C ASN A 203 12.80 16.72 17.87
N HIS A 204 11.51 16.92 18.15
CA HIS A 204 10.51 17.32 17.15
C HIS A 204 10.79 18.66 16.45
N SER A 205 11.50 19.58 17.10
CA SER A 205 11.83 20.88 16.48
C SER A 205 12.89 20.77 15.39
N ALA A 206 13.76 19.77 15.44
CA ALA A 206 14.83 19.54 14.46
C ALA A 206 14.39 18.69 13.26
N LEU A 207 13.27 17.96 13.36
CA LEU A 207 12.81 17.06 12.30
C LEU A 207 12.44 17.77 10.98
N PRO A 208 11.74 18.92 10.97
CA PRO A 208 11.40 19.59 9.72
C PRO A 208 12.65 19.98 8.90
N ASP A 209 13.72 20.39 9.58
CA ASP A 209 15.00 20.72 8.97
C ASP A 209 15.70 19.49 8.37
N LEU A 210 15.71 18.38 9.10
CA LEU A 210 16.22 17.09 8.61
C LEU A 210 15.48 16.64 7.35
N ILE A 211 14.15 16.68 7.37
CA ILE A 211 13.32 16.26 6.24
C ILE A 211 13.51 17.19 5.04
N SER A 212 13.63 18.49 5.28
CA SER A 212 13.93 19.46 4.23
C SER A 212 15.31 19.23 3.63
N PHE A 213 16.31 18.87 4.44
CA PHE A 213 17.62 18.47 3.96
C PHE A 213 17.56 17.21 3.11
N LEU A 214 16.91 16.14 3.58
CA LEU A 214 16.69 14.92 2.81
C LEU A 214 16.01 15.23 1.47
N ASN A 215 15.00 16.10 1.48
CA ASN A 215 14.29 16.48 0.27
C ASN A 215 15.19 17.19 -0.75
N ARG A 216 16.17 17.99 -0.31
CA ARG A 216 17.17 18.60 -1.20
C ARG A 216 18.18 17.58 -1.70
N LEU A 217 18.67 16.70 -0.83
CA LEU A 217 19.58 15.60 -1.19
C LEU A 217 18.99 14.70 -2.29
N PHE A 218 17.70 14.37 -2.19
CA PHE A 218 17.00 13.59 -3.22
C PHE A 218 16.65 14.37 -4.50
N LYS A 219 16.94 15.67 -4.55
CA LYS A 219 16.78 16.50 -5.75
C LYS A 219 18.12 16.91 -6.38
N SER A 220 19.24 16.64 -5.71
CA SER A 220 20.56 17.00 -6.21
C SER A 220 21.14 15.92 -7.13
N ASP A 221 22.16 16.29 -7.90
CA ASP A 221 22.93 15.38 -8.76
C ASP A 221 23.62 14.25 -7.97
N ASN A 222 23.75 14.40 -6.64
CA ASN A 222 24.28 13.36 -5.75
C ASN A 222 23.36 12.14 -5.67
N LEU A 223 22.06 12.28 -6.01
CA LEU A 223 21.17 11.14 -6.16
C LEU A 223 21.61 10.20 -7.29
N HIS A 224 22.17 10.72 -8.39
CA HIS A 224 22.69 9.88 -9.48
C HIS A 224 23.84 9.00 -9.00
N HIS A 225 24.69 9.51 -8.11
CA HIS A 225 25.79 8.73 -7.57
C HIS A 225 25.33 7.67 -6.56
N ILE A 226 24.35 8.00 -5.70
CA ILE A 226 23.72 7.02 -4.80
C ILE A 226 23.05 5.91 -5.63
N ARG A 227 22.35 6.27 -6.72
CA ARG A 227 21.75 5.32 -7.67
C ARG A 227 22.78 4.45 -8.38
N ALA A 228 23.91 5.01 -8.82
CA ALA A 228 24.98 4.24 -9.43
C ALA A 228 25.56 3.20 -8.47
N ARG A 229 25.66 3.53 -7.17
CA ARG A 229 26.12 2.60 -6.13
C ARG A 229 25.07 1.53 -5.79
N LEU A 230 23.79 1.89 -5.79
CA LEU A 230 22.68 0.93 -5.68
C LEU A 230 22.72 -0.09 -6.82
N ALA A 231 22.87 0.37 -8.06
CA ALA A 231 22.91 -0.50 -9.24
C ALA A 231 24.08 -1.51 -9.20
N ARG A 232 25.23 -1.13 -8.63
CA ARG A 232 26.37 -2.03 -8.42
C ARG A 232 26.16 -3.05 -7.29
N GLY A 233 25.30 -2.72 -6.32
CA GLY A 233 24.98 -3.59 -5.18
C GLY A 233 23.85 -4.59 -5.45
N ASP A 234 22.92 -4.24 -6.34
CA ASP A 234 21.74 -5.04 -6.71
C ASP A 234 22.06 -6.28 -7.55
N ASP A 235 23.30 -6.43 -8.06
CA ASP A 235 23.72 -7.61 -8.83
C ASP A 235 23.73 -8.91 -7.98
N LEU A 236 23.67 -8.80 -6.66
CA LEU A 236 23.65 -9.94 -5.72
C LEU A 236 22.25 -10.24 -5.14
N GLY A 237 21.21 -9.50 -5.52
CA GLY A 237 19.83 -9.76 -5.07
C GLY A 237 19.59 -9.59 -3.55
N SER A 238 20.51 -8.95 -2.82
CA SER A 238 20.45 -8.72 -1.38
C SER A 238 20.24 -7.24 -1.04
N THR A 239 19.64 -6.95 0.13
CA THR A 239 19.56 -5.58 0.65
C THR A 239 20.97 -5.09 0.96
N THR A 240 21.39 -4.00 0.32
CA THR A 240 22.62 -3.29 0.66
C THR A 240 22.32 -2.16 1.64
N TYR A 241 23.33 -1.71 2.39
CA TYR A 241 23.23 -0.54 3.26
C TYR A 241 22.81 0.73 2.48
N TRP A 242 23.13 0.85 1.18
CA TRP A 242 22.61 1.91 0.32
C TRP A 242 21.11 1.78 0.04
N SER A 243 20.63 0.55 -0.16
CA SER A 243 19.20 0.28 -0.37
C SER A 243 18.38 0.59 0.88
N ASP A 244 18.88 0.20 2.06
CA ASP A 244 18.28 0.53 3.35
C ASP A 244 18.28 2.03 3.61
N PHE A 245 19.40 2.71 3.38
CA PHE A 245 19.51 4.17 3.48
C PHE A 245 18.45 4.86 2.61
N THR A 246 18.41 4.52 1.33
CA THR A 246 17.49 5.14 0.36
C THR A 246 16.04 4.85 0.72
N HIS A 247 15.76 3.62 1.15
CA HIS A 247 14.44 3.20 1.60
C HIS A 247 13.95 4.04 2.79
N VAL A 248 14.75 4.09 3.86
CA VAL A 248 14.38 4.76 5.12
C VAL A 248 14.31 6.28 4.94
N ALA A 249 15.28 6.86 4.23
CA ALA A 249 15.27 8.29 3.92
C ALA A 249 14.06 8.68 3.05
N GLY A 250 13.67 7.84 2.08
CA GLY A 250 12.44 8.02 1.31
C GLY A 250 11.15 7.89 2.15
N ARG A 251 11.15 7.07 3.21
CA ARG A 251 10.05 6.99 4.18
C ARG A 251 9.91 8.28 4.99
N LEU A 252 11.02 8.88 5.42
CA LEU A 252 11.01 10.17 6.12
C LEU A 252 10.56 11.32 5.19
N GLN A 253 11.09 11.39 3.96
CA GLN A 253 10.66 12.37 2.95
C GLN A 253 9.16 12.26 2.62
N SER A 254 8.57 11.07 2.77
CA SER A 254 7.16 10.85 2.48
C SER A 254 6.20 11.64 3.35
N TYR A 255 6.61 12.10 4.55
CA TYR A 255 5.83 13.00 5.40
C TYR A 255 5.71 14.40 4.79
N LYS A 256 6.82 14.98 4.32
CA LYS A 256 6.78 16.25 3.58
C LYS A 256 5.93 16.13 2.32
N ARG A 257 6.11 15.06 1.55
CA ARG A 257 5.27 14.80 0.36
C ARG A 257 3.79 14.65 0.71
N ALA A 258 3.46 14.09 1.88
CA ALA A 258 2.07 14.00 2.34
C ALA A 258 1.49 15.40 2.58
N ALA A 259 2.21 16.24 3.33
CA ALA A 259 1.80 17.63 3.57
C ALA A 259 1.63 18.43 2.27
N ASP A 260 2.57 18.29 1.32
CA ASP A 260 2.52 18.96 0.01
C ASP A 260 1.32 18.47 -0.84
N VAL A 261 1.03 17.16 -0.87
CA VAL A 261 -0.14 16.61 -1.59
C VAL A 261 -1.45 17.06 -0.98
N ILE A 262 -1.58 16.95 0.35
CA ILE A 262 -2.79 17.38 1.07
C ILE A 262 -3.02 18.88 0.86
N PHE A 263 -1.95 19.68 0.88
CA PHE A 263 -1.99 21.09 0.56
C PHE A 263 -2.55 21.34 -0.85
N SER A 264 -2.04 20.66 -1.88
CA SER A 264 -2.55 20.83 -3.25
C SER A 264 -4.03 20.45 -3.35
N VAL A 265 -4.43 19.35 -2.72
CA VAL A 265 -5.83 18.89 -2.66
C VAL A 265 -6.72 19.92 -1.96
N SER A 266 -6.24 20.59 -0.91
CA SER A 266 -6.99 21.64 -0.20
C SER A 266 -7.30 22.87 -1.06
N LYS A 267 -6.49 23.13 -2.10
CA LYS A 267 -6.76 24.21 -3.07
C LYS A 267 -7.80 23.77 -4.09
N VAL A 268 -7.78 22.50 -4.50
CA VAL A 268 -8.69 21.95 -5.52
C VAL A 268 -10.07 21.62 -4.96
N TRP A 269 -10.14 21.00 -3.78
CA TRP A 269 -11.39 20.62 -3.12
C TRP A 269 -11.41 21.05 -1.66
N PRO A 270 -11.66 22.34 -1.36
CA PRO A 270 -11.73 22.84 0.01
C PRO A 270 -12.72 22.07 0.89
N ARG A 271 -13.84 21.61 0.32
CA ARG A 271 -14.86 20.81 1.02
C ARG A 271 -14.36 19.50 1.65
N LEU A 272 -13.21 18.98 1.21
CA LEU A 272 -12.57 17.83 1.85
C LEU A 272 -12.06 18.15 3.27
N PHE A 273 -11.91 19.43 3.60
CA PHE A 273 -11.32 19.92 4.86
C PHE A 273 -12.29 20.73 5.71
N LEU A 274 -13.57 20.79 5.31
CA LEU A 274 -14.64 21.52 5.99
C LEU A 274 -15.71 20.53 6.45
N ASP A 275 -16.14 20.65 7.70
CA ASP A 275 -17.27 19.91 8.30
C ASP A 275 -17.27 18.39 8.09
N PHE A 276 -16.08 17.81 7.94
CA PHE A 276 -15.88 16.38 7.67
C PHE A 276 -16.11 15.50 8.89
N GLN A 277 -16.38 14.21 8.63
CA GLN A 277 -16.44 13.18 9.66
C GLN A 277 -15.27 12.21 9.50
N VAL A 278 -14.72 11.73 10.62
CA VAL A 278 -13.75 10.63 10.64
C VAL A 278 -14.38 9.41 11.31
N CYS A 279 -14.37 8.27 10.63
CA CYS A 279 -14.84 6.98 11.10
C CYS A 279 -13.68 5.99 11.20
N MET A 280 -13.48 5.43 12.39
CA MET A 280 -12.49 4.38 12.66
C MET A 280 -13.18 3.02 12.73
N ILE A 281 -12.87 2.10 11.82
CA ILE A 281 -13.38 0.73 11.83
C ILE A 281 -12.54 -0.10 12.82
N PRO A 282 -13.16 -0.89 13.72
CA PRO A 282 -12.44 -1.84 14.56
C PRO A 282 -11.65 -2.86 13.73
N SER A 283 -10.41 -3.14 14.14
CA SER A 283 -9.60 -4.19 13.50
C SER A 283 -10.25 -5.56 13.62
N SER A 284 -9.99 -6.41 12.62
CA SER A 284 -10.47 -7.79 12.63
C SER A 284 -9.83 -8.60 13.76
N SER A 285 -10.58 -9.54 14.33
CA SER A 285 -10.03 -10.52 15.25
C SER A 285 -9.15 -11.53 14.51
N GLU A 286 -8.12 -12.00 15.22
CA GLU A 286 -7.29 -13.11 14.78
C GLU A 286 -8.12 -14.39 14.70
N THR A 287 -7.89 -15.17 13.64
CA THR A 287 -8.52 -16.49 13.52
C THR A 287 -7.77 -17.51 14.39
N PRO A 288 -8.47 -18.49 15.00
CA PRO A 288 -7.83 -19.61 15.67
C PRO A 288 -6.88 -20.39 14.76
N LYS A 289 -6.03 -21.22 15.37
CA LYS A 289 -5.02 -22.05 14.70
C LYS A 289 -5.56 -22.74 13.44
N ILE A 290 -5.01 -22.35 12.29
CA ILE A 290 -5.39 -22.86 10.97
C ILE A 290 -4.58 -24.11 10.61
N LEU A 291 -3.28 -24.11 10.92
CA LEU A 291 -2.38 -25.22 10.64
C LEU A 291 -2.44 -26.22 11.81
N LYS A 292 -3.00 -27.40 11.56
CA LYS A 292 -3.20 -28.46 12.57
C LYS A 292 -2.38 -29.70 12.24
N GLY A 293 -1.80 -30.32 13.26
CA GLY A 293 -1.00 -31.54 13.12
C GLY A 293 0.47 -31.25 12.83
N LYS A 294 1.15 -32.23 12.23
CA LYS A 294 2.58 -32.15 11.89
C LYS A 294 2.79 -31.26 10.65
N PRO A 295 3.91 -30.51 10.57
CA PRO A 295 4.28 -29.78 9.35
C PRO A 295 4.31 -30.70 8.14
N LEU A 296 3.83 -30.19 7.01
CA LEU A 296 3.92 -30.87 5.72
C LEU A 296 5.27 -30.55 5.06
N THR A 297 5.77 -31.48 4.25
CA THR A 297 6.92 -31.20 3.37
C THR A 297 6.49 -30.43 2.13
N ALA A 298 7.42 -29.78 1.43
CA ALA A 298 7.16 -29.13 0.15
C ALA A 298 6.61 -30.12 -0.89
N GLU A 299 7.04 -31.38 -0.83
CA GLU A 299 6.54 -32.45 -1.69
C GLU A 299 5.06 -32.79 -1.39
N ASP A 300 4.70 -32.89 -0.09
CA ASP A 300 3.31 -33.10 0.34
C ASP A 300 2.40 -31.96 -0.08
N ILE A 301 2.89 -30.73 0.00
CA ILE A 301 2.15 -29.54 -0.46
C ILE A 301 1.98 -29.57 -1.98
N SER A 302 3.01 -29.96 -2.73
CA SER A 302 2.95 -30.05 -4.21
C SER A 302 1.87 -31.03 -4.67
N ARG A 303 1.75 -32.19 -4.01
CA ARG A 303 0.67 -33.17 -4.24
C ARG A 303 -0.74 -32.61 -3.97
N LYS A 304 -0.86 -31.58 -3.13
CA LYS A 304 -2.14 -30.91 -2.84
C LYS A 304 -2.45 -29.77 -3.81
N ILE A 305 -1.45 -29.25 -4.53
CA ILE A 305 -1.62 -28.20 -5.54
C ILE A 305 -2.07 -28.80 -6.87
N THR A 306 -1.47 -29.91 -7.29
CA THR A 306 -1.78 -30.56 -8.56
C THR A 306 -1.80 -32.07 -8.43
N SER A 307 -2.72 -32.71 -9.14
CA SER A 307 -2.78 -34.18 -9.27
C SER A 307 -2.16 -34.67 -10.58
N ASN A 308 -1.64 -33.77 -11.42
CA ASN A 308 -1.00 -34.12 -12.69
C ASN A 308 0.41 -34.70 -12.43
N GLN A 309 0.63 -35.97 -12.81
CA GLN A 309 1.90 -36.66 -12.57
C GLN A 309 3.09 -35.98 -13.24
N ASN A 310 2.94 -35.47 -14.47
CA ASN A 310 4.02 -34.76 -15.15
C ASN A 310 4.38 -33.45 -14.45
N SER A 311 3.38 -32.73 -13.93
CA SER A 311 3.63 -31.55 -13.10
C SER A 311 4.34 -31.93 -11.80
N LEU A 312 3.92 -33.01 -11.14
CA LEU A 312 4.54 -33.48 -9.90
C LEU A 312 6.00 -33.91 -10.09
N LEU A 313 6.31 -34.61 -11.18
CA LEU A 313 7.70 -34.97 -11.51
C LEU A 313 8.56 -33.72 -11.69
N ARG A 314 8.07 -32.72 -12.44
CA ARG A 314 8.77 -31.43 -12.58
C ARG A 314 8.94 -30.71 -11.24
N PHE A 315 7.92 -30.72 -10.39
CA PHE A 315 8.01 -30.16 -9.03
C PHE A 315 9.09 -30.87 -8.23
N GLN A 316 9.16 -32.20 -8.27
CA GLN A 316 10.18 -32.97 -7.55
C GLN A 316 11.60 -32.66 -8.04
N GLU A 317 11.82 -32.59 -9.36
CA GLU A 317 13.11 -32.19 -9.95
C GLU A 317 13.52 -30.79 -9.49
N GLN A 318 12.58 -29.85 -9.47
CA GLN A 318 12.82 -28.47 -9.04
C GLN A 318 13.08 -28.38 -7.52
N LEU A 319 12.36 -29.14 -6.71
CA LEU A 319 12.56 -29.21 -5.26
C LEU A 319 13.91 -29.81 -4.89
N GLN A 320 14.40 -30.81 -5.62
CA GLN A 320 15.75 -31.35 -5.42
C GLN A 320 16.83 -30.28 -5.63
N TYR A 321 16.65 -29.40 -6.61
CA TYR A 321 17.57 -28.28 -6.82
C TYR A 321 17.49 -27.25 -5.67
N LEU A 322 16.29 -26.94 -5.20
CA LEU A 322 16.08 -25.99 -4.09
C LEU A 322 16.43 -26.58 -2.71
N SER A 323 16.69 -27.89 -2.61
CA SER A 323 17.04 -28.58 -1.36
C SER A 323 18.30 -28.02 -0.70
N VAL A 324 19.18 -27.37 -1.47
CA VAL A 324 20.35 -26.61 -0.98
C VAL A 324 19.97 -25.55 0.07
N HIS A 325 18.72 -25.07 0.06
CA HIS A 325 18.23 -24.00 0.92
C HIS A 325 17.21 -24.47 1.98
N ASN A 326 17.04 -25.79 2.16
CA ASN A 326 16.23 -26.41 3.22
C ASN A 326 14.79 -25.86 3.37
N LEU A 327 14.05 -25.83 2.25
CA LEU A 327 12.67 -25.33 2.17
C LEU A 327 11.71 -25.97 3.18
N ASP A 328 11.84 -27.27 3.45
CA ASP A 328 11.02 -27.98 4.44
C ASP A 328 11.21 -27.43 5.86
N THR A 329 12.44 -27.01 6.19
CA THR A 329 12.71 -26.32 7.47
C THR A 329 11.99 -24.99 7.52
N LYS A 330 11.98 -24.21 6.44
CA LYS A 330 11.27 -22.92 6.41
C LYS A 330 9.76 -23.08 6.53
N ILE A 331 9.23 -24.13 5.91
CA ILE A 331 7.82 -24.52 6.03
C ILE A 331 7.51 -24.92 7.48
N ALA A 332 8.37 -25.72 8.12
CA ALA A 332 8.21 -26.14 9.51
C ALA A 332 8.30 -24.96 10.48
N GLU A 333 9.26 -24.03 10.30
CA GLU A 333 9.34 -22.78 11.08
C GLU A 333 8.03 -22.02 11.02
N LEU A 334 7.55 -21.70 9.82
CA LEU A 334 6.30 -20.97 9.64
C LEU A 334 5.08 -21.74 10.17
N TRP A 335 5.11 -23.07 10.12
CA TRP A 335 4.07 -23.91 10.71
C TRP A 335 4.07 -23.84 12.25
N HIS A 336 5.25 -23.87 12.86
CA HIS A 336 5.43 -23.86 14.31
C HIS A 336 5.19 -22.47 14.92
N ASP A 337 5.50 -21.41 14.18
CA ASP A 337 5.18 -20.01 14.54
C ASP A 337 3.67 -19.77 14.70
N ASP A 338 2.83 -20.70 14.23
CA ASP A 338 1.38 -20.68 14.34
C ASP A 338 0.77 -19.32 13.93
N PRO A 339 1.09 -18.83 12.72
CA PRO A 339 0.70 -17.50 12.29
C PRO A 339 -0.82 -17.38 12.25
N ARG A 340 -1.35 -16.45 13.02
CA ARG A 340 -2.79 -16.19 13.14
C ARG A 340 -3.26 -15.19 12.09
N PRO A 341 -4.13 -15.59 11.15
CA PRO A 341 -4.53 -14.69 10.08
C PRO A 341 -5.58 -13.66 10.51
N ILE A 342 -5.49 -12.49 9.86
CA ILE A 342 -6.27 -11.29 10.08
C ILE A 342 -6.75 -10.74 8.73
N VAL A 343 -7.87 -10.02 8.73
CA VAL A 343 -8.30 -9.27 7.54
C VAL A 343 -7.38 -8.05 7.46
N HIS A 344 -6.71 -7.91 6.31
CA HIS A 344 -5.86 -6.75 6.08
C HIS A 344 -6.71 -5.47 5.92
N ALA A 345 -6.13 -4.32 6.25
CA ALA A 345 -6.79 -3.04 6.33
C ALA A 345 -7.58 -2.68 5.05
N GLU A 346 -7.04 -2.92 3.86
CA GLU A 346 -7.74 -2.61 2.60
C GLU A 346 -9.02 -3.44 2.46
N VAL A 347 -8.92 -4.75 2.70
CA VAL A 347 -10.04 -5.70 2.62
C VAL A 347 -11.06 -5.44 3.73
N LEU A 348 -10.60 -4.99 4.90
CA LEU A 348 -11.45 -4.62 6.02
C LEU A 348 -12.32 -3.40 5.69
N VAL A 349 -11.72 -2.35 5.10
CA VAL A 349 -12.47 -1.16 4.64
C VAL A 349 -13.49 -1.57 3.58
N HIS A 350 -13.09 -2.39 2.60
CA HIS A 350 -14.03 -2.90 1.58
C HIS A 350 -15.21 -3.65 2.21
N SER A 351 -14.94 -4.61 3.08
CA SER A 351 -15.99 -5.40 3.75
C SER A 351 -16.92 -4.53 4.59
N TRP A 352 -16.41 -3.49 5.26
CA TRP A 352 -17.26 -2.54 5.98
C TRP A 352 -18.14 -1.72 5.03
N LEU A 353 -17.64 -1.32 3.86
CA LEU A 353 -18.41 -0.58 2.87
C LEU A 353 -19.59 -1.39 2.34
N GLU A 354 -19.37 -2.66 1.99
CA GLU A 354 -20.43 -3.56 1.53
C GLU A 354 -21.55 -3.74 2.55
N ASN A 355 -21.19 -3.74 3.84
CA ASN A 355 -22.12 -3.96 4.95
C ASN A 355 -22.73 -2.67 5.50
N SER A 356 -22.40 -1.51 4.94
CA SER A 356 -22.97 -0.23 5.34
C SER A 356 -23.99 0.26 4.32
N GLU A 357 -24.88 1.14 4.75
CA GLU A 357 -25.96 1.68 3.93
C GLU A 357 -25.45 2.22 2.58
N GLY A 358 -26.06 1.75 1.50
CA GLY A 358 -25.69 2.09 0.12
C GLY A 358 -24.44 1.37 -0.42
N GLY A 359 -23.80 0.49 0.35
CA GLY A 359 -22.83 -0.50 -0.14
C GLY A 359 -21.62 0.11 -0.87
N ILE A 360 -21.23 -0.50 -1.99
CA ILE A 360 -20.10 -0.04 -2.82
C ILE A 360 -20.56 0.74 -4.06
N ARG A 361 -21.73 1.40 -3.98
CA ARG A 361 -22.27 2.21 -5.08
C ARG A 361 -21.35 3.40 -5.38
N PRO A 362 -21.08 3.74 -6.66
CA PRO A 362 -20.23 4.87 -7.02
C PRO A 362 -20.64 6.18 -6.34
N GLU A 363 -21.95 6.45 -6.25
CA GLU A 363 -22.50 7.67 -5.64
C GLU A 363 -22.04 7.92 -4.19
N ARG A 364 -21.67 6.86 -3.44
CA ARG A 364 -21.16 6.99 -2.08
C ARG A 364 -19.73 7.48 -2.02
N PHE A 365 -18.95 7.32 -3.08
CA PHE A 365 -17.55 7.73 -3.08
C PHE A 365 -17.44 9.18 -3.53
N PHE A 366 -16.48 9.89 -2.95
CA PHE A 366 -16.18 11.25 -3.39
C PHE A 366 -15.85 11.26 -4.90
N ASN A 367 -16.53 12.11 -5.66
CA ASN A 367 -16.45 12.18 -7.13
C ASN A 367 -16.72 10.84 -7.86
N ARG A 368 -17.45 9.91 -7.23
CA ARG A 368 -17.72 8.57 -7.75
C ARG A 368 -16.47 7.71 -7.96
N TRP A 369 -15.34 8.09 -7.36
CA TRP A 369 -14.09 7.35 -7.46
C TRP A 369 -14.02 6.27 -6.38
N LYS A 370 -14.39 5.05 -6.76
CA LYS A 370 -14.35 3.85 -5.91
C LYS A 370 -12.91 3.46 -5.57
N PHE A 371 -12.29 4.17 -4.65
CA PHE A 371 -10.88 4.01 -4.33
C PHE A 371 -10.62 3.81 -2.83
N ILE A 372 -9.77 2.84 -2.52
CA ILE A 372 -9.20 2.63 -1.18
C ILE A 372 -7.70 2.86 -1.27
N GLY A 373 -7.22 3.88 -0.56
CA GLY A 373 -5.80 4.16 -0.41
C GLY A 373 -5.23 3.48 0.84
N SER A 374 -3.98 3.03 0.80
CA SER A 374 -3.30 2.43 1.95
C SER A 374 -1.90 3.00 2.20
N SER A 375 -1.44 2.88 3.45
CA SER A 375 -0.15 3.41 3.92
C SER A 375 1.08 2.76 3.30
N LYS A 376 0.89 1.57 2.72
CA LYS A 376 1.81 0.86 1.84
C LYS A 376 1.02 0.37 0.63
N PRO A 377 1.65 0.11 -0.52
CA PRO A 377 0.99 -0.64 -1.57
C PRO A 377 0.31 -1.91 -1.02
N PRO A 378 -0.82 -2.37 -1.57
CA PRO A 378 -1.43 -3.63 -1.16
C PRO A 378 -0.47 -4.80 -1.28
N CYS A 379 -0.63 -5.82 -0.45
CA CYS A 379 0.08 -7.08 -0.62
C CYS A 379 -0.48 -7.86 -1.82
N LYS A 380 0.20 -8.92 -2.25
CA LYS A 380 -0.24 -9.75 -3.38
C LYS A 380 -1.66 -10.29 -3.18
N LEU A 381 -1.97 -10.80 -1.99
CA LEU A 381 -3.29 -11.36 -1.68
C LEU A 381 -4.40 -10.31 -1.60
N CYS A 382 -4.11 -9.11 -1.08
CA CYS A 382 -5.05 -7.97 -1.18
C CYS A 382 -5.31 -7.61 -2.65
N SER A 383 -4.26 -7.54 -3.48
CA SER A 383 -4.41 -7.29 -4.92
C SER A 383 -5.33 -8.31 -5.58
N TYR A 384 -5.08 -9.60 -5.34
CA TYR A 384 -5.93 -10.65 -5.91
C TYR A 384 -7.36 -10.60 -5.40
N PHE A 385 -7.59 -10.20 -4.15
CA PHE A 385 -8.94 -9.96 -3.66
C PHE A 385 -9.63 -8.87 -4.49
N PHE A 386 -9.03 -7.69 -4.66
CA PHE A 386 -9.66 -6.61 -5.43
C PHE A 386 -9.81 -6.93 -6.92
N ASP A 387 -8.88 -7.69 -7.51
CA ASP A 387 -8.97 -8.12 -8.91
C ASP A 387 -10.10 -9.14 -9.14
N GLU A 388 -10.39 -9.99 -8.15
CA GLU A 388 -11.34 -11.10 -8.28
C GLU A 388 -12.71 -10.80 -7.68
N HIS A 389 -12.81 -9.76 -6.85
CA HIS A 389 -14.05 -9.34 -6.22
C HIS A 389 -14.93 -8.59 -7.23
N PRO A 390 -16.25 -8.86 -7.31
CA PRO A 390 -17.15 -8.19 -8.26
C PRO A 390 -17.36 -6.69 -8.01
N GLY A 391 -16.76 -6.14 -6.95
CA GLY A 391 -17.09 -4.83 -6.44
C GLY A 391 -16.33 -3.65 -7.06
N ASP A 392 -15.48 -3.90 -8.06
CA ASP A 392 -14.74 -2.89 -8.88
C ASP A 392 -14.06 -1.75 -8.10
N VAL A 393 -13.80 -1.94 -6.82
CA VAL A 393 -13.09 -0.97 -5.98
C VAL A 393 -11.61 -1.01 -6.34
N GLN A 394 -11.08 0.15 -6.70
CA GLN A 394 -9.69 0.33 -7.07
C GLN A 394 -8.82 0.48 -5.82
N VAL A 395 -7.63 -0.12 -5.92
CA VAL A 395 -6.53 0.06 -4.98
C VAL A 395 -5.26 0.40 -5.76
N ARG A 396 -4.21 0.81 -5.04
CA ARG A 396 -2.90 1.04 -5.66
C ARG A 396 -2.31 -0.26 -6.23
N PRO A 397 -1.40 -0.17 -7.21
CA PRO A 397 -0.59 -1.32 -7.63
C PRO A 397 0.12 -1.97 -6.45
N SER A 398 0.11 -3.30 -6.38
CA SER A 398 0.64 -4.10 -5.28
C SER A 398 2.17 -4.13 -5.24
N HIS A 399 2.75 -4.25 -4.03
CA HIS A 399 4.19 -4.51 -3.86
C HIS A 399 4.56 -5.99 -4.07
N GLN A 400 3.59 -6.86 -4.35
CA GLN A 400 3.76 -8.27 -4.70
C GLN A 400 4.31 -9.21 -3.59
N ASN A 401 4.52 -8.72 -2.36
CA ASN A 401 4.89 -9.61 -1.25
C ASN A 401 3.65 -10.35 -0.74
N VAL A 402 3.87 -11.57 -0.28
CA VAL A 402 2.83 -12.47 0.21
C VAL A 402 2.95 -12.58 1.72
N TYR A 403 1.82 -12.52 2.43
CA TYR A 403 1.79 -12.65 3.89
C TYR A 403 0.84 -13.78 4.27
N PHE A 404 1.35 -14.77 5.02
CA PHE A 404 0.54 -15.89 5.48
C PHE A 404 -0.60 -15.44 6.42
N ARG A 405 -0.38 -14.37 7.22
CA ARG A 405 -1.37 -13.81 8.15
C ARG A 405 -2.55 -13.11 7.46
N TRP A 406 -2.74 -13.29 6.15
CA TRP A 406 -3.88 -12.76 5.42
C TRP A 406 -5.08 -13.73 5.45
N ARG A 407 -6.31 -13.20 5.49
CA ARG A 407 -7.54 -13.99 5.31
C ARG A 407 -8.64 -13.20 4.59
N MET A 408 -9.62 -13.93 4.06
CA MET A 408 -10.86 -13.38 3.54
C MET A 408 -11.66 -12.61 4.61
N PRO A 409 -12.46 -11.61 4.20
CA PRO A 409 -13.32 -10.88 5.12
C PRO A 409 -14.38 -11.78 5.77
N ASP A 410 -14.88 -11.32 6.91
CA ASP A 410 -15.91 -12.03 7.67
C ASP A 410 -17.26 -11.90 7.00
N ILE A 411 -18.03 -12.99 7.09
CA ILE A 411 -19.43 -13.04 6.67
C ILE A 411 -20.27 -13.39 7.90
N TYR A 412 -21.40 -12.72 8.03
CA TYR A 412 -22.37 -12.87 9.09
C TYR A 412 -23.67 -13.47 8.53
N GLU A 413 -24.44 -14.14 9.38
CA GLU A 413 -25.63 -14.89 8.96
C GLU A 413 -26.67 -14.03 8.22
N HIS A 414 -26.84 -12.77 8.63
CA HIS A 414 -27.80 -11.84 8.03
C HIS A 414 -27.48 -11.48 6.56
N GLN A 415 -26.24 -11.70 6.09
CA GLN A 415 -25.84 -11.39 4.72
C GLN A 415 -26.29 -12.46 3.70
N GLY A 416 -26.83 -13.59 4.18
CA GLY A 416 -27.41 -14.62 3.32
C GLY A 416 -26.41 -15.43 2.49
N GLU A 417 -26.95 -16.24 1.57
CA GLU A 417 -26.19 -17.21 0.78
C GLU A 417 -25.36 -16.56 -0.33
N GLU A 418 -25.82 -15.44 -0.89
CA GLU A 418 -25.10 -14.71 -1.94
C GLU A 418 -23.70 -14.29 -1.47
N ALA A 419 -23.59 -13.68 -0.29
CA ALA A 419 -22.31 -13.29 0.29
C ALA A 419 -21.39 -14.51 0.47
N ARG A 420 -21.95 -15.65 0.92
CA ARG A 420 -21.19 -16.90 1.10
C ARG A 420 -20.63 -17.41 -0.23
N MET A 421 -21.46 -17.42 -1.28
CA MET A 421 -21.04 -17.80 -2.64
C MET A 421 -19.96 -16.86 -3.18
N ILE A 422 -20.10 -15.54 -3.00
CA ILE A 422 -19.08 -14.56 -3.43
C ILE A 422 -17.75 -14.84 -2.74
N ARG A 423 -17.75 -15.01 -1.41
CA ARG A 423 -16.52 -15.33 -0.65
C ARG A 423 -15.87 -16.64 -1.14
N MET A 424 -16.67 -17.69 -1.37
CA MET A 424 -16.14 -18.96 -1.88
C MET A 424 -15.53 -18.81 -3.28
N ASN A 425 -16.24 -18.14 -4.19
CA ASN A 425 -15.78 -17.91 -5.56
C ASN A 425 -14.49 -17.09 -5.61
N VAL A 426 -14.42 -15.99 -4.86
CA VAL A 426 -13.22 -15.16 -4.77
C VAL A 426 -12.06 -15.97 -4.18
N MET A 427 -12.29 -16.71 -3.10
CA MET A 427 -11.26 -17.53 -2.46
C MET A 427 -10.71 -18.61 -3.40
N ASP A 428 -11.56 -19.25 -4.20
CA ASP A 428 -11.15 -20.25 -5.19
C ASP A 428 -10.38 -19.65 -6.38
N ARG A 429 -10.74 -18.44 -6.83
CA ARG A 429 -9.99 -17.72 -7.86
C ARG A 429 -8.61 -17.28 -7.36
N ILE A 430 -8.53 -16.73 -6.14
CA ILE A 430 -7.24 -16.41 -5.49
C ILE A 430 -6.39 -17.68 -5.34
N LYS A 431 -6.96 -18.81 -4.91
CA LYS A 431 -6.24 -20.09 -4.80
C LYS A 431 -5.65 -20.52 -6.15
N THR A 432 -6.42 -20.38 -7.23
CA THR A 432 -5.95 -20.70 -8.59
C THR A 432 -4.74 -19.83 -8.97
N ARG A 433 -4.78 -18.53 -8.68
CA ARG A 433 -3.64 -17.62 -8.88
C ARG A 433 -2.42 -18.02 -8.04
N VAL A 434 -2.62 -18.36 -6.77
CA VAL A 434 -1.54 -18.87 -5.89
C VAL A 434 -0.89 -20.12 -6.48
N GLY A 435 -1.68 -21.07 -6.99
CA GLY A 435 -1.15 -22.26 -7.66
C GLY A 435 -0.34 -21.94 -8.92
N ALA A 436 -0.84 -21.00 -9.74
CA ALA A 436 -0.14 -20.55 -10.95
C ALA A 436 1.19 -19.84 -10.62
N ASP A 437 1.20 -19.01 -9.58
CA ASP A 437 2.41 -18.35 -9.08
C ASP A 437 3.46 -19.35 -8.60
N ILE A 438 3.06 -20.36 -7.84
CA ILE A 438 3.98 -21.41 -7.39
C ILE A 438 4.59 -22.13 -8.60
N ALA A 439 3.77 -22.54 -9.57
CA ALA A 439 4.25 -23.19 -10.79
C ALA A 439 5.22 -22.28 -11.58
N ARG A 440 4.91 -20.98 -11.68
CA ARG A 440 5.76 -19.99 -12.34
C ARG A 440 7.09 -19.80 -11.63
N ILE A 441 7.07 -19.55 -10.31
CA ILE A 441 8.28 -19.31 -9.52
C ILE A 441 9.21 -20.53 -9.60
N MET A 442 8.66 -21.74 -9.50
CA MET A 442 9.46 -22.96 -9.63
C MET A 442 10.06 -23.12 -11.04
N SER A 443 9.31 -22.75 -12.08
CA SER A 443 9.78 -22.82 -13.48
C SER A 443 10.84 -21.76 -13.81
N GLU A 444 10.60 -20.51 -13.44
CA GLU A 444 11.46 -19.37 -13.78
C GLU A 444 12.60 -19.16 -12.78
N ARG A 445 12.48 -19.74 -11.58
CA ARG A 445 13.42 -19.56 -10.46
C ARG A 445 13.56 -18.10 -10.03
N LEU A 446 12.47 -17.34 -10.18
CA LEU A 446 12.39 -15.92 -9.86
C LEU A 446 11.12 -15.64 -9.07
N SER A 447 11.30 -15.09 -7.87
CA SER A 447 10.21 -14.70 -6.98
C SER A 447 9.68 -13.31 -7.33
N ASP A 448 8.38 -13.08 -7.14
CA ASP A 448 7.86 -11.72 -7.14
C ASP A 448 8.10 -11.06 -5.78
N GLY A 449 7.88 -9.76 -5.73
CA GLY A 449 7.98 -8.98 -4.51
C GLY A 449 9.23 -8.12 -4.49
N ARG A 450 9.48 -7.55 -3.33
CA ARG A 450 10.61 -6.67 -3.05
C ARG A 450 11.06 -6.88 -1.61
N PRO A 451 12.37 -6.72 -1.32
CA PRO A 451 12.86 -6.76 0.05
C PRO A 451 12.15 -5.76 0.96
N HIS A 452 11.79 -4.60 0.41
CA HIS A 452 10.97 -3.60 1.10
C HIS A 452 9.56 -3.52 0.51
N ASP A 453 8.55 -3.67 1.36
CA ASP A 453 7.11 -3.63 1.03
C ASP A 453 6.57 -2.21 0.73
N SER A 454 7.44 -1.28 0.36
CA SER A 454 7.15 0.15 0.33
C SER A 454 7.53 0.77 -1.00
N SER A 455 6.68 1.66 -1.52
CA SER A 455 6.92 2.37 -2.78
C SER A 455 7.83 3.60 -2.66
N ALA A 456 8.44 3.85 -1.50
CA ALA A 456 9.32 5.01 -1.28
C ALA A 456 10.42 5.11 -2.36
N TYR A 457 10.93 3.96 -2.80
CA TYR A 457 11.92 3.83 -3.87
C TYR A 457 11.37 4.24 -5.25
N THR A 458 10.15 3.82 -5.60
CA THR A 458 9.58 4.03 -6.95
C THR A 458 9.15 5.47 -7.18
N THR A 459 8.75 6.21 -6.13
CA THR A 459 8.45 7.66 -6.26
C THR A 459 9.68 8.55 -6.42
N LEU A 460 10.90 8.03 -6.30
CA LEU A 460 12.11 8.82 -6.61
C LEU A 460 12.39 8.86 -8.12
N GLN A 461 11.76 8.00 -8.93
CA GLN A 461 12.11 7.79 -10.34
C GLN A 461 11.41 8.73 -11.32
N GLN A 462 10.53 9.65 -10.87
CA GLN A 462 9.75 10.51 -11.77
C GLN A 462 9.68 11.99 -11.35
N HIS A 463 10.84 12.64 -11.24
CA HIS A 463 10.92 14.08 -11.44
C HIS A 463 11.94 14.36 -12.53
N GLY A 464 11.52 14.20 -13.79
CA GLY A 464 11.96 15.12 -14.82
C GLY A 464 11.29 16.46 -14.55
N ASP A 465 12.03 17.54 -14.78
CA ASP A 465 11.62 18.92 -14.50
C ASP A 465 10.18 19.20 -14.94
N ILE A 466 9.35 19.57 -13.97
CA ILE A 466 8.10 20.28 -14.24
C ILE A 466 8.51 21.76 -14.29
N PRO A 467 8.49 22.44 -15.45
CA PRO A 467 8.52 23.89 -15.45
C PRO A 467 7.33 24.35 -14.60
N GLY A 468 7.58 25.19 -13.60
CA GLY A 468 6.51 25.81 -12.82
C GLY A 468 5.47 26.43 -13.77
N PRO A 469 4.19 26.51 -13.38
CA PRO A 469 3.21 27.18 -14.20
C PRO A 469 3.66 28.63 -14.36
N HIS A 470 4.14 28.98 -15.56
CA HIS A 470 4.19 30.36 -15.99
C HIS A 470 2.78 30.92 -15.86
N ASP A 471 2.69 32.13 -15.32
CA ASP A 471 1.49 32.92 -15.14
C ASP A 471 0.54 32.78 -16.34
N SER A 472 -0.46 31.91 -16.16
CA SER A 472 -1.61 31.79 -17.05
C SER A 472 -2.84 31.75 -16.15
N PRO A 473 -3.76 32.70 -16.28
CA PRO A 473 -4.92 32.78 -15.42
C PRO A 473 -5.88 31.66 -15.83
N TYR A 474 -5.78 30.52 -15.16
CA TYR A 474 -6.88 29.57 -15.09
C TYR A 474 -8.03 30.28 -14.38
N SER A 475 -8.97 30.81 -15.15
CA SER A 475 -10.20 31.38 -14.60
C SER A 475 -10.96 30.27 -13.86
N VAL A 476 -11.11 30.49 -12.57
CA VAL A 476 -11.92 29.70 -11.64
C VAL A 476 -13.41 29.72 -12.05
N GLU A 477 -13.82 30.63 -12.93
CA GLU A 477 -15.20 30.75 -13.43
C GLU A 477 -15.55 29.67 -14.47
N ALA A 478 -14.58 29.17 -15.24
CA ALA A 478 -14.86 28.15 -16.27
C ALA A 478 -15.29 26.80 -15.67
N THR A 479 -14.80 26.47 -14.48
CA THR A 479 -15.18 25.24 -13.76
C THR A 479 -16.47 25.42 -12.96
N ALA A 480 -16.80 26.64 -12.53
CA ALA A 480 -18.07 26.94 -11.86
C ALA A 480 -19.26 26.87 -12.84
N LEU A 481 -19.08 27.34 -14.08
CA LEU A 481 -20.13 27.33 -15.11
C LEU A 481 -20.52 25.92 -15.61
N LEU A 482 -19.64 24.93 -15.47
CA LEU A 482 -19.95 23.52 -15.78
C LEU A 482 -20.74 22.82 -14.66
N LEU A 483 -20.72 23.35 -13.43
CA LEU A 483 -21.44 22.80 -12.28
C LEU A 483 -22.83 23.44 -12.08
N ASP A 484 -23.05 24.65 -12.59
CA ASP A 484 -24.33 25.39 -12.46
C ASP A 484 -25.37 25.09 -13.57
N SER A 485 -25.04 24.30 -14.60
CA SER A 485 -25.98 24.01 -15.71
C SER A 485 -26.89 22.81 -15.49
N THR A 486 -26.87 22.19 -14.30
CA THR A 486 -27.80 21.11 -13.94
C THR A 486 -28.66 21.56 -12.74
N TYR A 487 -30.00 21.62 -12.93
CA TYR A 487 -31.10 22.11 -12.06
C TYR A 487 -31.56 23.56 -12.42
N ILE A 488 -32.77 23.92 -12.90
CA ILE A 488 -34.16 23.36 -12.87
C ILE A 488 -35.03 23.96 -14.00
N SER A 489 -36.07 23.21 -14.38
CA SER A 489 -37.43 23.57 -14.90
C SER A 489 -37.70 22.92 -16.26
N GLY A 490 -38.84 22.30 -16.58
CA GLY A 490 -40.18 22.13 -16.00
C GLY A 490 -41.06 21.72 -17.20
N LEU A 491 -41.86 20.64 -17.07
CA LEU A 491 -42.68 20.04 -18.14
C LEU A 491 -43.70 21.03 -18.77
N PRO A 492 -44.24 20.76 -19.97
CA PRO A 492 -45.47 19.96 -20.04
C PRO A 492 -45.55 18.91 -21.17
N ASP A 493 -46.14 17.77 -20.79
CA ASP A 493 -47.15 16.93 -21.47
C ASP A 493 -47.30 17.02 -23.01
N GLU A 494 -47.04 15.91 -23.71
CA GLU A 494 -47.85 15.49 -24.87
C GLU A 494 -47.68 13.98 -25.13
N ARG A 495 -48.82 13.29 -25.17
CA ARG A 495 -48.97 11.88 -25.59
C ARG A 495 -48.77 11.77 -27.09
N ILE A 496 -48.17 10.67 -27.59
CA ILE A 496 -48.69 9.80 -28.68
C ILE A 496 -47.76 8.57 -28.86
N ASP A 497 -48.44 7.43 -28.96
CA ASP A 497 -48.17 6.04 -29.33
C ASP A 497 -46.87 5.51 -29.97
N GLU A 498 -46.57 4.29 -29.49
CA GLU A 498 -46.26 3.01 -30.17
C GLU A 498 -45.09 2.85 -31.18
N ASN A 499 -44.22 1.92 -30.78
CA ASN A 499 -43.69 0.77 -31.52
C ASN A 499 -42.26 0.82 -32.10
N ASP A 500 -41.65 -0.38 -32.10
CA ASP A 500 -40.34 -0.83 -32.60
C ASP A 500 -39.13 -0.39 -31.75
N GLY A 501 -38.37 -1.24 -31.06
CA GLY A 501 -38.03 -2.64 -31.31
C GLY A 501 -36.65 -2.71 -31.97
N GLU A 502 -35.56 -2.72 -31.21
CA GLU A 502 -34.35 -3.47 -31.58
C GLU A 502 -33.30 -3.57 -30.46
N ILE A 503 -32.80 -4.79 -30.31
CA ILE A 503 -31.79 -5.29 -29.40
C ILE A 503 -30.44 -5.18 -30.12
N LEU A 504 -29.41 -4.61 -29.48
CA LEU A 504 -28.02 -4.78 -29.93
C LEU A 504 -27.10 -5.23 -28.79
N LEU A 505 -26.92 -6.55 -28.75
CA LEU A 505 -25.81 -7.27 -28.13
C LEU A 505 -24.55 -7.10 -29.00
N PHE A 506 -23.40 -6.77 -28.40
CA PHE A 506 -22.11 -7.07 -29.01
C PHE A 506 -21.20 -7.83 -28.04
N ARG A 507 -20.81 -9.02 -28.49
CA ARG A 507 -19.92 -10.00 -27.87
C ARG A 507 -18.83 -10.36 -28.89
N GLY A 508 -17.58 -10.50 -28.43
CA GLY A 508 -16.48 -11.13 -29.18
C GLY A 508 -15.27 -10.19 -29.38
N ARG A 509 -14.02 -10.64 -29.27
CA ARG A 509 -13.51 -11.95 -29.71
C ARG A 509 -12.30 -12.44 -28.88
N SER A 510 -12.32 -13.75 -28.65
CA SER A 510 -11.17 -14.63 -28.44
C SER A 510 -10.69 -15.14 -29.81
N SER A 511 -9.39 -15.37 -29.98
CA SER A 511 -8.83 -16.08 -31.14
C SER A 511 -7.81 -17.12 -30.70
N THR A 512 -8.15 -18.38 -30.96
CA THR A 512 -7.34 -19.58 -30.81
C THR A 512 -6.61 -19.96 -32.12
N ASN A 513 -5.48 -20.65 -31.94
CA ASN A 513 -4.62 -21.32 -32.93
C ASN A 513 -5.29 -22.34 -33.87
N LYS A 514 -4.65 -22.51 -35.05
CA LYS A 514 -4.31 -23.74 -35.86
C LYS A 514 -4.16 -23.29 -37.33
N SER A 515 -3.29 -23.76 -38.22
CA SER A 515 -2.55 -25.03 -38.41
C SER A 515 -1.55 -24.90 -39.59
N LEU A 516 -0.47 -25.69 -39.57
CA LEU A 516 0.39 -26.10 -40.71
C LEU A 516 -0.38 -27.03 -41.69
N PRO A 517 -0.03 -27.14 -43.00
CA PRO A 517 1.05 -28.05 -43.44
C PRO A 517 1.82 -27.64 -44.72
N GLY A 518 2.98 -28.27 -44.98
CA GLY A 518 3.64 -28.28 -46.30
C GLY A 518 5.03 -28.90 -46.28
N ARG A 519 5.22 -30.00 -47.01
CA ARG A 519 6.44 -30.81 -47.15
C ARG A 519 7.11 -30.56 -48.53
N LEU A 520 8.46 -30.61 -48.52
CA LEU A 520 9.39 -31.12 -49.57
C LEU A 520 9.65 -30.24 -50.80
N PRO A 521 10.78 -30.43 -51.52
CA PRO A 521 11.82 -31.48 -51.39
C PRO A 521 12.98 -31.16 -50.44
#